data_AF-A0A6A6NIU1-F1
#
_entry.id   AF-A0A6A6NIU1-F1
#
_cell.length_a   1.000
_cell.length_b   1.000
_cell.length_c   1.000
_cell.angle_alpha   90.00
_cell.angle_beta   90.00
_cell.angle_gamma   90.00
#
_symmetry.space_group_name_H-M   'P 1'
#
loop_
_entity.id
_entity.type
_entity.pdbx_description
1 polymer ?
#
loop_
_entity_poly.entity_id
_entity_poly.type
_entity_poly.pdbx_seq_one_letter_code
_entity_poly.pdbx_strand_id
1 'polypeptide(L)'
;MRERLAKATAHRWKLGLQQTPYLISLLLSTPRSLIPIKPSVLTWWKITGSYKDKAQKPVSRAFRVVKQVADVYSLGKNIRRAQIADVVKNNIKAKRLPEDSKGFYLVLTSKDTIVEKFCRDSCGFHDSAQLSKVKVVYAHVGDSGQCPGFCAWPYAVPAYGPGPALVAPNGVSADGIIINIATVLAGAATNPYKNGYFQGNALAPLEAVSACPGIFGAGAYPGYPGKLIVDKTSKASYNAYGANGKKFLLQQFGTCRPRSARLLPLDLKFTGRDSK
;
A
#
# COMPACT_ATOMS: atom_id res chain seq x y z
N MET A 1 -47.14 12.43 -26.26
CA MET A 1 -46.20 11.30 -26.09
C MET A 1 -44.83 11.92 -25.85
N ARG A 2 -44.20 11.69 -24.68
CA ARG A 2 -43.00 12.42 -24.23
C ARG A 2 -41.75 11.86 -24.91
N GLU A 3 -41.03 12.69 -25.68
CA GLU A 3 -39.67 12.41 -26.13
C GLU A 3 -38.70 12.48 -24.95
N ARG A 4 -37.98 11.38 -24.71
CA ARG A 4 -36.91 11.28 -23.71
C ARG A 4 -35.56 11.55 -24.38
N LEU A 5 -34.91 12.62 -23.92
CA LEU A 5 -33.49 12.75 -23.56
C LEU A 5 -32.46 11.88 -24.29
N ALA A 6 -31.50 12.56 -24.94
CA ALA A 6 -30.10 12.17 -24.90
C ALA A 6 -29.19 13.42 -24.85
N LYS A 7 -29.04 14.01 -23.65
CA LYS A 7 -27.90 14.89 -23.37
C LYS A 7 -26.67 13.99 -23.20
N ALA A 8 -25.85 13.89 -24.24
CA ALA A 8 -24.54 13.28 -24.15
C ALA A 8 -23.60 14.21 -23.35
N THR A 9 -23.50 14.00 -22.04
CA THR A 9 -22.44 14.61 -21.22
C THR A 9 -21.15 13.83 -21.43
N ALA A 10 -20.26 14.37 -22.26
CA ALA A 10 -18.89 13.88 -22.39
C ALA A 10 -18.11 14.16 -21.10
N HIS A 11 -18.05 13.17 -20.20
CA HIS A 11 -17.18 13.23 -19.03
C HIS A 11 -15.74 12.94 -19.47
N ARG A 12 -14.96 14.01 -19.70
CA ARG A 12 -13.50 13.94 -19.88
C ARG A 12 -12.84 13.59 -18.55
N TRP A 13 -12.72 12.30 -18.24
CA TRP A 13 -11.99 11.81 -17.07
C TRP A 13 -10.49 12.09 -17.26
N LYS A 14 -9.93 13.04 -16.48
CA LYS A 14 -8.48 13.24 -16.39
C LYS A 14 -7.90 12.02 -15.65
N LEU A 15 -7.25 11.12 -16.38
CA LEU A 15 -6.82 9.77 -16.00
C LEU A 15 -5.93 9.61 -14.73
N GLY A 16 -5.56 10.67 -14.01
CA GLY A 16 -4.52 10.60 -12.97
C GLY A 16 -5.01 10.35 -11.53
N LEU A 17 -6.02 11.09 -11.06
CA LEU A 17 -6.37 11.13 -9.62
C LEU A 17 -7.63 10.36 -9.23
N GLN A 18 -8.56 10.11 -10.16
CA GLN A 18 -9.82 9.41 -9.87
C GLN A 18 -9.71 7.88 -9.98
N GLN A 19 -8.68 7.35 -10.64
CA GLN A 19 -8.48 5.90 -10.80
C GLN A 19 -7.73 5.27 -9.63
N THR A 20 -6.92 6.04 -8.90
CA THR A 20 -6.10 5.55 -7.78
C THR A 20 -6.93 4.95 -6.65
N PRO A 21 -8.01 5.58 -6.13
CA PRO A 21 -8.86 4.97 -5.11
C PRO A 21 -9.53 3.67 -5.58
N TYR A 22 -9.86 3.58 -6.88
CA TYR A 22 -10.45 2.40 -7.49
C TYR A 22 -9.45 1.25 -7.61
N LEU A 23 -8.23 1.52 -8.09
CA LEU A 23 -7.15 0.54 -8.16
C LEU A 23 -6.75 0.03 -6.77
N ILE A 24 -6.76 0.91 -5.77
CA ILE A 24 -6.50 0.54 -4.37
C ILE A 24 -7.63 -0.30 -3.82
N SER A 25 -8.88 0.00 -4.17
CA SER A 25 -10.00 -0.88 -3.83
C SER A 25 -9.84 -2.26 -4.47
N LEU A 26 -9.34 -2.37 -5.70
CA LEU A 26 -9.12 -3.64 -6.39
C LEU A 26 -7.93 -4.44 -5.85
N LEU A 27 -6.92 -3.72 -5.34
CA LEU A 27 -5.80 -4.29 -4.59
C LEU A 27 -6.30 -4.88 -3.26
N LEU A 28 -7.13 -4.14 -2.53
CA LEU A 28 -7.57 -4.49 -1.18
C LEU A 28 -8.86 -5.33 -1.13
N SER A 29 -9.56 -5.50 -2.26
CA SER A 29 -10.78 -6.32 -2.33
C SER A 29 -10.47 -7.81 -2.47
N THR A 30 -11.33 -8.65 -1.89
CA THR A 30 -11.33 -10.08 -2.18
C THR A 30 -11.81 -10.34 -3.61
N PRO A 31 -11.15 -11.22 -4.39
CA PRO A 31 -11.62 -11.56 -5.73
C PRO A 31 -12.99 -12.24 -5.64
N ARG A 32 -13.93 -11.82 -6.51
CA ARG A 32 -15.27 -12.43 -6.64
C ARG A 32 -15.27 -13.70 -7.50
N SER A 33 -14.13 -14.04 -8.12
CA SER A 33 -13.99 -15.19 -9.01
C SER A 33 -13.89 -16.49 -8.22
N LEU A 34 -14.65 -17.50 -8.65
CA LEU A 34 -14.60 -18.87 -8.12
C LEU A 34 -13.30 -19.60 -8.47
N ILE A 35 -12.56 -19.13 -9.49
CA ILE A 35 -11.27 -19.68 -9.90
C ILE A 35 -10.15 -18.78 -9.34
N PRO A 36 -9.31 -19.28 -8.43
CA PRO A 36 -8.18 -18.51 -7.89
C PRO A 36 -7.14 -18.29 -8.99
N ILE A 37 -7.07 -17.08 -9.53
CA ILE A 37 -5.97 -16.70 -10.41
C ILE A 37 -4.71 -16.63 -9.54
N LYS A 38 -3.69 -17.42 -9.89
CA LYS A 38 -2.39 -17.40 -9.21
C LYS A 38 -1.31 -16.90 -10.17
N PRO A 39 -0.35 -16.08 -9.70
CA PRO A 39 -0.28 -15.47 -8.36
C PRO A 39 -1.28 -14.31 -8.15
N SER A 40 -1.82 -14.11 -6.96
CA SER A 40 -2.75 -12.98 -6.65
C SER A 40 -2.34 -12.14 -5.45
N VAL A 41 -2.88 -10.92 -5.38
CA VAL A 41 -2.73 -10.02 -4.23
C VAL A 41 -3.18 -10.71 -2.93
N LEU A 42 -4.29 -11.45 -2.96
CA LEU A 42 -4.79 -12.19 -1.81
C LEU A 42 -3.80 -13.29 -1.36
N THR A 43 -3.23 -14.05 -2.30
CA THR A 43 -2.23 -15.07 -1.95
C THR A 43 -0.95 -14.45 -1.42
N TRP A 44 -0.53 -13.30 -1.95
CA TRP A 44 0.59 -12.52 -1.44
C TRP A 44 0.31 -12.02 -0.01
N TRP A 45 -0.87 -11.44 0.22
CA TRP A 45 -1.25 -10.94 1.54
C TRP A 45 -1.35 -12.04 2.59
N LYS A 46 -1.84 -13.23 2.23
CA LYS A 46 -1.94 -14.38 3.15
C LYS A 46 -0.60 -14.76 3.79
N ILE A 47 0.54 -14.38 3.22
CA ILE A 47 1.88 -14.59 3.82
C ILE A 47 2.01 -13.86 5.16
N THR A 48 1.33 -12.71 5.32
CA THR A 48 1.28 -11.97 6.60
C THR A 48 0.72 -12.81 7.74
N GLY A 49 -0.12 -13.82 7.45
CA GLY A 49 -0.64 -14.74 8.46
C GLY A 49 0.40 -15.64 9.13
N SER A 50 1.65 -15.63 8.67
CA SER A 50 2.79 -16.26 9.37
C SER A 50 3.35 -15.40 10.52
N TYR A 51 3.05 -14.10 10.52
CA TYR A 51 3.39 -13.17 11.58
C TYR A 51 2.29 -13.22 12.64
N LYS A 52 2.65 -13.49 13.89
CA LYS A 52 1.73 -13.71 15.00
C LYS A 52 2.06 -12.83 16.21
N ASP A 53 1.05 -12.44 16.96
CA ASP A 53 1.26 -11.79 18.24
C ASP A 53 1.76 -12.78 19.32
N LYS A 54 2.04 -12.27 20.51
CA LYS A 54 2.41 -13.10 21.68
C LYS A 54 1.36 -14.16 22.03
N ALA A 55 0.09 -13.87 21.78
CA ALA A 55 -1.03 -14.81 21.98
C ALA A 55 -1.20 -15.78 20.79
N GLN A 56 -0.22 -15.87 19.88
CA GLN A 56 -0.22 -16.70 18.68
C GLN A 56 -1.34 -16.37 17.68
N LYS A 57 -1.95 -15.19 17.80
CA LYS A 57 -2.95 -14.72 16.84
C LYS A 57 -2.26 -14.17 15.60
N PRO A 58 -2.55 -14.70 14.40
CA PRO A 58 -1.94 -14.21 13.18
C PRO A 58 -2.49 -12.85 12.75
N VAL A 59 -1.70 -12.13 11.95
CA VAL A 59 -2.20 -10.97 11.18
C VAL A 59 -3.42 -11.38 10.35
N SER A 60 -4.40 -10.47 10.22
CA SER A 60 -5.58 -10.68 9.40
C SER A 60 -5.20 -11.05 7.97
N ARG A 61 -5.82 -12.12 7.45
CA ARG A 61 -5.53 -12.65 6.11
C ARG A 61 -6.27 -11.93 4.98
N ALA A 62 -7.09 -10.94 5.32
CA ALA A 62 -7.84 -10.13 4.38
C ALA A 62 -8.01 -8.71 4.91
N PHE A 63 -8.12 -7.78 3.96
CA PHE A 63 -8.45 -6.39 4.20
C PHE A 63 -9.79 -6.10 3.52
N ARG A 64 -10.52 -5.14 4.08
CA ARG A 64 -11.72 -4.59 3.45
C ARG A 64 -11.72 -3.10 3.66
N VAL A 65 -11.89 -2.36 2.58
CA VAL A 65 -12.13 -0.93 2.66
C VAL A 65 -13.54 -0.72 3.22
N VAL A 66 -13.62 -0.09 4.39
CA VAL A 66 -14.91 0.16 5.08
C VAL A 66 -15.50 1.50 4.68
N LYS A 67 -14.67 2.54 4.60
CA LYS A 67 -15.08 3.90 4.26
C LYS A 67 -13.95 4.61 3.54
N GLN A 68 -14.30 5.44 2.56
CA GLN A 68 -13.39 6.38 1.92
C GLN A 68 -13.97 7.79 2.06
N VAL A 69 -13.08 8.76 2.21
CA VAL A 69 -13.42 10.17 2.35
C VAL A 69 -12.40 11.00 1.57
N ALA A 70 -12.86 12.04 0.89
CA ALA A 70 -12.00 13.04 0.28
C ALA A 70 -11.72 14.16 1.29
N ASP A 71 -10.45 14.53 1.44
CA ASP A 71 -9.99 15.65 2.22
C ASP A 71 -9.44 16.73 1.27
N VAL A 72 -10.12 17.87 1.17
CA VAL A 72 -9.78 18.93 0.22
C VAL A 72 -8.78 19.88 0.86
N TYR A 73 -7.57 19.37 1.12
CA TYR A 73 -6.46 20.12 1.70
C TYR A 73 -6.80 20.77 3.06
N SER A 74 -7.43 20.03 3.98
CA SER A 74 -7.83 20.58 5.29
C SER A 74 -6.68 21.13 6.12
N LEU A 75 -5.44 20.65 5.86
CA LEU A 75 -4.20 21.13 6.48
C LEU A 75 -3.29 21.88 5.48
N GLY A 76 -3.82 22.28 4.32
CA GLY A 76 -3.08 22.88 3.22
C GLY A 76 -2.34 21.86 2.33
N LYS A 77 -1.53 22.37 1.41
CA LYS A 77 -0.75 21.56 0.44
C LYS A 77 0.68 21.25 0.90
N ASN A 78 1.14 21.85 1.99
CA ASN A 78 2.46 21.64 2.56
C ASN A 78 2.29 21.13 3.99
N ILE A 79 2.52 19.83 4.20
CA ILE A 79 2.15 19.15 5.44
C ILE A 79 3.38 18.45 6.01
N ARG A 80 3.64 18.59 7.32
CA ARG A 80 4.68 17.84 8.02
C ARG A 80 4.24 16.39 8.22
N ARG A 81 5.18 15.46 8.34
CA ARG A 81 4.83 14.04 8.56
C ARG A 81 3.98 13.83 9.81
N ALA A 82 4.29 14.57 10.88
CA ALA A 82 3.54 14.50 12.13
C ALA A 82 2.08 14.95 11.99
N GLN A 83 1.77 15.83 11.03
CA GLN A 83 0.42 16.36 10.81
C GLN A 83 -0.49 15.40 10.02
N ILE A 84 0.05 14.31 9.45
CA ILE A 84 -0.78 13.27 8.81
C ILE A 84 -1.76 12.65 9.81
N ALA A 85 -1.34 12.48 11.07
CA ALA A 85 -2.22 11.99 12.13
C ALA A 85 -3.44 12.91 12.33
N ASP A 86 -3.28 14.22 12.11
CA ASP A 86 -4.35 15.20 12.29
C ASP A 86 -5.39 15.10 11.17
N VAL A 87 -5.00 14.73 9.95
CA VAL A 87 -5.96 14.42 8.86
C VAL A 87 -6.90 13.29 9.28
N VAL A 88 -6.34 12.22 9.86
CA VAL A 88 -7.13 11.08 10.36
C VAL A 88 -8.01 11.50 11.53
N LYS A 89 -7.42 12.14 12.56
CA LYS A 89 -8.13 12.63 13.75
C LYS A 89 -9.30 13.55 13.38
N ASN A 90 -9.09 14.51 12.48
CA ASN A 90 -10.10 15.47 12.08
C ASN A 90 -11.27 14.79 11.36
N ASN A 91 -10.99 13.83 10.47
CA ASN A 91 -12.04 13.09 9.77
C ASN A 91 -12.81 12.12 10.70
N ILE A 92 -12.17 11.56 11.73
CA ILE A 92 -12.86 10.79 12.79
C ILE A 92 -13.72 11.71 13.67
N LYS A 93 -13.17 12.85 14.14
CA LYS A 93 -13.89 13.83 14.96
C LYS A 93 -15.11 14.40 14.23
N ALA A 94 -14.99 14.63 12.92
CA ALA A 94 -16.08 15.04 12.05
C ALA A 94 -17.07 13.91 11.69
N LYS A 95 -16.90 12.71 12.26
CA LYS A 95 -17.72 11.50 12.01
C LYS A 95 -17.75 11.07 10.53
N ARG A 96 -16.75 11.47 9.73
CA ARG A 96 -16.61 11.10 8.32
C ARG A 96 -15.94 9.72 8.16
N LEU A 97 -15.11 9.35 9.15
CA LEU A 97 -14.51 8.04 9.32
C LEU A 97 -14.91 7.45 10.68
N PRO A 98 -15.09 6.12 10.80
CA PRO A 98 -15.33 5.48 12.09
C PRO A 98 -14.08 5.53 12.98
N GLU A 99 -14.25 5.56 14.30
CA GLU A 99 -13.18 5.32 15.28
C GLU A 99 -13.05 3.79 15.49
N ASP A 100 -11.97 3.18 15.01
CA ASP A 100 -11.76 1.73 15.02
C ASP A 100 -10.32 1.40 15.45
N SER A 101 -10.19 0.86 16.66
CA SER A 101 -8.90 0.43 17.23
C SER A 101 -8.29 -0.80 16.56
N LYS A 102 -9.06 -1.50 15.73
CA LYS A 102 -8.63 -2.64 14.92
C LYS A 102 -8.50 -2.27 13.44
N GLY A 103 -8.87 -1.03 13.11
CA GLY A 103 -8.81 -0.49 11.76
C GLY A 103 -7.44 0.09 11.44
N PHE A 104 -7.25 0.35 10.14
CA PHE A 104 -6.07 0.99 9.62
C PHE A 104 -6.48 2.18 8.74
N TYR A 105 -5.89 3.35 8.99
CA TYR A 105 -6.25 4.58 8.27
C TYR A 105 -5.16 4.93 7.25
N LEU A 106 -5.45 4.72 5.96
CA LEU A 106 -4.52 5.07 4.89
C LEU A 106 -4.84 6.46 4.33
N VAL A 107 -3.90 7.39 4.47
CA VAL A 107 -3.93 8.72 3.87
C VAL A 107 -3.15 8.69 2.55
N LEU A 108 -3.81 9.08 1.47
CA LEU A 108 -3.20 9.22 0.15
C LEU A 108 -3.17 10.70 -0.20
N THR A 109 -1.97 11.23 -0.48
CA THR A 109 -1.84 12.64 -0.87
C THR A 109 -1.70 12.78 -2.37
N SER A 110 -2.29 13.84 -2.92
CA SER A 110 -2.22 14.17 -4.34
C SER A 110 -0.81 14.58 -4.80
N LYS A 111 -0.58 14.61 -6.11
CA LYS A 111 0.66 15.07 -6.73
C LYS A 111 1.08 16.50 -6.35
N ASP A 112 0.13 17.37 -6.03
CA ASP A 112 0.36 18.76 -5.64
C ASP A 112 0.38 18.98 -4.12
N THR A 113 0.40 17.90 -3.31
CA THR A 113 0.63 17.97 -1.87
C THR A 113 2.06 17.57 -1.54
N ILE A 114 2.81 18.49 -0.95
CA ILE A 114 4.16 18.26 -0.45
C ILE A 114 4.07 17.77 0.98
N VAL A 115 4.59 16.57 1.21
CA VAL A 115 4.78 16.02 2.57
C VAL A 115 6.26 16.03 2.90
N GLU A 116 6.60 16.50 4.09
CA GLU A 116 7.97 16.53 4.59
C GLU A 116 8.68 15.16 4.39
N LYS A 117 9.91 15.18 3.86
CA LYS A 117 10.76 14.01 3.51
C LYS A 117 10.22 13.07 2.41
N PHE A 118 9.03 13.32 1.86
CA PHE A 118 8.56 12.60 0.68
C PHE A 118 9.50 12.88 -0.51
N CYS A 119 9.76 11.86 -1.35
CA CYS A 119 10.72 11.94 -2.46
C CYS A 119 12.19 12.17 -2.08
N ARG A 120 12.54 12.08 -0.80
CA ARG A 120 13.93 12.17 -0.32
C ARG A 120 14.30 10.94 0.49
N ASP A 121 13.50 10.65 1.52
CA ASP A 121 13.82 9.58 2.47
C ASP A 121 12.83 8.42 2.39
N SER A 122 11.60 8.68 1.90
CA SER A 122 10.54 7.67 1.82
C SER A 122 9.46 8.04 0.81
N CYS A 123 8.71 7.03 0.39
CA CYS A 123 7.53 7.15 -0.48
C CYS A 123 6.20 6.96 0.28
N GLY A 124 6.31 6.69 1.58
CA GLY A 124 5.20 6.46 2.49
C GLY A 124 5.73 6.00 3.84
N PHE A 125 4.83 5.89 4.81
CA PHE A 125 5.12 5.39 6.15
C PHE A 125 3.86 4.98 6.88
N HIS A 126 4.02 4.21 7.94
CA HIS A 126 2.97 4.02 8.95
C HIS A 126 3.43 4.53 10.31
N ASP A 127 2.46 4.87 11.14
CA ASP A 127 2.66 5.23 12.54
C ASP A 127 1.38 4.97 13.33
N SER A 128 1.42 5.28 14.62
CA SER A 128 0.25 5.21 15.48
C SER A 128 -0.04 6.54 16.16
N ALA A 129 -1.31 6.80 16.41
CA ALA A 129 -1.76 7.99 17.10
C ALA A 129 -2.72 7.61 18.22
N GLN A 130 -2.57 8.27 19.36
CA GLN A 130 -3.54 8.20 20.44
C GLN A 130 -4.74 9.09 20.08
N LEU A 131 -5.93 8.51 20.04
CA LEU A 131 -7.21 9.22 20.10
C LEU A 131 -7.73 9.20 21.54
N SER A 132 -8.83 9.93 21.81
CA SER A 132 -9.35 10.08 23.16
C SER A 132 -9.58 8.77 23.90
N LYS A 133 -10.04 7.71 23.20
CA LYS A 133 -10.34 6.40 23.83
C LYS A 133 -9.50 5.25 23.30
N VAL A 134 -8.96 5.37 22.09
CA VAL A 134 -8.25 4.27 21.43
C VAL A 134 -6.97 4.74 20.76
N LYS A 135 -5.97 3.86 20.73
CA LYS A 135 -4.81 4.02 19.86
C LYS A 135 -5.17 3.48 18.48
N VAL A 136 -4.89 4.25 17.44
CA VAL A 136 -5.12 3.86 16.04
C VAL A 136 -3.82 3.79 15.28
N VAL A 137 -3.81 2.98 14.22
CA VAL A 137 -2.69 2.86 13.28
C VAL A 137 -3.08 3.58 11.99
N TYR A 138 -2.18 4.43 11.50
CA TYR A 138 -2.37 5.14 10.24
C TYR A 138 -1.15 5.01 9.35
N ALA A 139 -1.33 5.27 8.06
CA ALA A 139 -0.25 5.43 7.11
C ALA A 139 -0.47 6.58 6.17
N HIS A 140 0.62 6.96 5.53
CA HIS A 140 0.67 7.85 4.40
C HIS A 140 1.37 7.17 3.23
N VAL A 141 0.83 7.36 2.03
CA VAL A 141 1.55 7.16 0.77
C VAL A 141 1.32 8.39 -0.10
N GLY A 142 2.40 8.96 -0.61
CA GLY A 142 2.33 10.11 -1.52
C GLY A 142 2.23 9.69 -2.98
N ASP A 143 1.83 10.63 -3.84
CA ASP A 143 1.76 10.41 -5.28
C ASP A 143 3.16 10.19 -5.87
N SER A 144 3.42 8.98 -6.35
CA SER A 144 4.73 8.60 -6.88
C SER A 144 5.11 9.38 -8.16
N GLY A 145 4.16 10.07 -8.79
CA GLY A 145 4.40 10.95 -9.93
C GLY A 145 5.15 12.24 -9.59
N GLN A 146 5.40 12.55 -8.31
CA GLN A 146 6.30 13.65 -7.90
C GLN A 146 7.78 13.29 -8.10
N CYS A 147 8.14 12.02 -7.94
CA CYS A 147 9.51 11.50 -8.04
C CYS A 147 9.51 10.04 -8.53
N PRO A 148 9.09 9.78 -9.77
CA PRO A 148 8.87 8.42 -10.26
C PRO A 148 10.13 7.55 -10.15
N GLY A 149 11.32 8.10 -10.45
CA GLY A 149 12.58 7.35 -10.33
C GLY A 149 12.90 6.86 -8.90
N PHE A 150 12.33 7.49 -7.86
CA PHE A 150 12.51 7.07 -6.47
C PHE A 150 11.34 6.21 -5.97
N CYS A 151 10.10 6.59 -6.29
CA CYS A 151 8.90 5.95 -5.73
C CYS A 151 8.16 4.99 -6.66
N ALA A 152 8.58 4.84 -7.91
CA ALA A 152 7.95 3.97 -8.88
C ALA A 152 8.92 2.98 -9.53
N TRP A 153 10.09 2.72 -8.94
CA TRP A 153 10.96 1.64 -9.40
C TRP A 153 10.23 0.28 -9.28
N PRO A 154 10.26 -0.62 -10.29
CA PRO A 154 11.10 -0.63 -11.50
C PRO A 154 10.43 -0.02 -12.75
N TYR A 155 9.32 0.71 -12.61
CA TYR A 155 8.57 1.34 -13.72
C TYR A 155 9.05 2.74 -14.10
N ALA A 156 10.06 3.26 -13.41
CA ALA A 156 10.71 4.50 -13.75
C ALA A 156 12.22 4.36 -13.53
N VAL A 157 12.99 5.03 -14.38
CA VAL A 157 14.45 5.01 -14.29
C VAL A 157 14.87 5.76 -13.02
N PRO A 158 15.62 5.12 -12.10
CA PRO A 158 16.11 5.78 -10.91
C PRO A 158 17.22 6.78 -11.29
N ALA A 159 17.50 7.74 -10.40
CA ALA A 159 18.60 8.69 -10.62
C ALA A 159 19.97 7.99 -10.69
N TYR A 160 20.11 6.86 -9.99
CA TYR A 160 21.30 6.02 -9.96
C TYR A 160 20.89 4.54 -10.02
N GLY A 161 21.60 3.72 -10.80
CA GLY A 161 21.32 2.29 -10.95
C GLY A 161 21.05 1.88 -12.40
N PRO A 162 20.87 0.57 -12.67
CA PRO A 162 20.83 0.06 -14.04
C PRO A 162 19.44 0.07 -14.68
N GLY A 163 19.47 -0.06 -16.01
CA GLY A 163 18.38 -0.56 -16.85
C GLY A 163 17.34 0.48 -17.29
N PRO A 164 16.66 0.22 -18.43
CA PRO A 164 15.45 0.95 -18.77
C PRO A 164 14.30 0.55 -17.85
N ALA A 165 13.34 1.46 -17.68
CA ALA A 165 12.12 1.20 -16.92
C ALA A 165 11.29 0.05 -17.53
N LEU A 166 10.66 -0.76 -16.68
CA LEU A 166 9.66 -1.73 -17.10
C LEU A 166 8.36 -1.03 -17.52
N VAL A 167 7.50 -1.76 -18.25
CA VAL A 167 6.18 -1.25 -18.63
C VAL A 167 5.19 -1.44 -17.48
N ALA A 168 4.61 -0.33 -17.02
CA ALA A 168 3.65 -0.25 -15.90
C ALA A 168 2.24 -0.69 -16.36
N PRO A 169 1.59 -1.68 -15.72
CA PRO A 169 0.24 -2.12 -16.07
C PRO A 169 -0.88 -1.09 -15.85
N ASN A 170 -0.71 -0.14 -14.91
CA ASN A 170 -1.71 0.87 -14.55
C ASN A 170 -1.20 2.31 -14.71
N GLY A 171 0.02 2.48 -15.23
CA GLY A 171 0.72 3.76 -15.34
C GLY A 171 1.68 4.00 -14.18
N VAL A 172 2.80 4.66 -14.48
CA VAL A 172 3.97 4.76 -13.60
C VAL A 172 3.63 5.30 -12.20
N SER A 173 2.87 6.40 -12.10
CA SER A 173 2.50 6.96 -10.79
C SER A 173 1.58 6.01 -10.01
N ALA A 174 0.56 5.45 -10.66
CA ALA A 174 -0.40 4.58 -9.99
C ALA A 174 0.27 3.29 -9.49
N ASP A 175 1.11 2.65 -10.30
CA ASP A 175 1.83 1.44 -9.89
C ASP A 175 2.87 1.72 -8.81
N GLY A 176 3.54 2.88 -8.85
CA GLY A 176 4.38 3.32 -7.73
C GLY A 176 3.58 3.47 -6.42
N ILE A 177 2.42 4.11 -6.47
CA ILE A 177 1.53 4.24 -5.30
C ILE A 177 1.12 2.85 -4.79
N ILE A 178 0.78 1.91 -5.68
CA ILE A 178 0.37 0.54 -5.32
C ILE A 178 1.50 -0.23 -4.63
N ILE A 179 2.72 -0.18 -5.17
CA ILE A 179 3.91 -0.81 -4.56
C ILE A 179 4.14 -0.26 -3.14
N ASN A 180 4.04 1.06 -2.98
CA ASN A 180 4.24 1.71 -1.69
C ASN A 180 3.12 1.42 -0.69
N ILE A 181 1.86 1.36 -1.13
CA ILE A 181 0.74 0.94 -0.29
C ILE A 181 0.94 -0.49 0.20
N ALA A 182 1.27 -1.42 -0.70
CA ALA A 182 1.51 -2.80 -0.34
C ALA A 182 2.63 -2.91 0.72
N THR A 183 3.73 -2.21 0.50
CA THR A 183 4.88 -2.19 1.43
C THR A 183 4.52 -1.61 2.79
N VAL A 184 3.91 -0.42 2.81
CA VAL A 184 3.56 0.28 4.05
C VAL A 184 2.48 -0.49 4.84
N LEU A 185 1.50 -1.08 4.15
CA LEU A 185 0.47 -1.91 4.80
C LEU A 185 1.05 -3.19 5.39
N ALA A 186 1.98 -3.84 4.70
CA ALA A 186 2.64 -5.03 5.24
C ALA A 186 3.46 -4.69 6.50
N GLY A 187 4.21 -3.58 6.47
CA GLY A 187 4.92 -3.05 7.64
C GLY A 187 3.97 -2.75 8.79
N ALA A 188 2.91 -1.98 8.53
CA ALA A 188 1.90 -1.66 9.53
C ALA A 188 1.18 -2.88 10.12
N ALA A 189 0.85 -3.88 9.31
CA ALA A 189 0.12 -5.04 9.78
C ALA A 189 1.01 -5.96 10.65
N THR A 190 2.33 -5.94 10.43
CA THR A 190 3.30 -6.76 11.17
C THR A 190 4.02 -5.98 12.27
N ASN A 191 4.01 -4.65 12.24
CA ASN A 191 4.65 -3.76 13.22
C ASN A 191 3.84 -2.47 13.52
N PRO A 192 2.54 -2.55 13.85
CA PRO A 192 1.64 -1.38 13.87
C PRO A 192 1.98 -0.30 14.89
N TYR A 193 2.67 -0.67 15.96
CA TYR A 193 3.03 0.25 17.06
C TYR A 193 4.54 0.39 17.21
N LYS A 194 5.32 0.03 16.19
CA LYS A 194 6.79 0.08 16.18
C LYS A 194 7.44 -0.78 17.28
N ASN A 195 6.75 -1.82 17.72
CA ASN A 195 7.17 -2.78 18.74
C ASN A 195 6.82 -4.23 18.35
N GLY A 196 6.54 -4.49 17.08
CA GLY A 196 6.21 -5.77 16.47
C GLY A 196 7.40 -6.36 15.70
N TYR A 197 7.15 -6.85 14.48
CA TYR A 197 8.16 -7.52 13.67
C TYR A 197 9.06 -6.55 12.89
N PHE A 198 10.34 -6.50 13.26
CA PHE A 198 11.37 -5.79 12.51
C PHE A 198 12.76 -6.43 12.70
N GLN A 199 13.73 -5.99 11.90
CA GLN A 199 15.14 -6.32 12.02
C GLN A 199 15.99 -5.04 12.09
N GLY A 200 17.20 -5.14 12.64
CA GLY A 200 18.11 -4.02 12.78
C GLY A 200 17.79 -3.10 13.95
N ASN A 201 18.24 -1.85 13.86
CA ASN A 201 18.05 -0.85 14.90
C ASN A 201 16.58 -0.41 14.96
N ALA A 202 15.99 -0.32 16.15
CA ALA A 202 14.61 0.15 16.34
C ALA A 202 14.37 1.59 15.85
N LEU A 203 15.43 2.41 15.75
CA LEU A 203 15.38 3.76 15.17
C LEU A 203 15.42 3.76 13.64
N ALA A 204 15.81 2.64 13.02
CA ALA A 204 15.82 2.44 11.57
C ALA A 204 15.44 0.97 11.22
N PRO A 205 14.20 0.56 11.54
CA PRO A 205 13.79 -0.84 11.47
C PRO A 205 13.60 -1.29 10.02
N LEU A 206 14.10 -2.48 9.71
CA LEU A 206 13.77 -3.21 8.49
C LEU A 206 12.54 -4.09 8.77
N GLU A 207 11.40 -3.73 8.21
CA GLU A 207 10.12 -4.38 8.47
C GLU A 207 9.79 -5.44 7.41
N ALA A 208 8.64 -6.11 7.56
CA ALA A 208 8.15 -7.01 6.54
C ALA A 208 8.06 -6.27 5.19
N VAL A 209 8.45 -6.97 4.12
CA VAL A 209 8.58 -6.44 2.75
C VAL A 209 9.75 -5.45 2.62
N SER A 210 9.83 -4.38 3.41
CA SER A 210 10.87 -3.34 3.30
C SER A 210 12.29 -3.80 3.61
N ALA A 211 12.48 -4.93 4.30
CA ALA A 211 13.80 -5.53 4.53
C ALA A 211 14.56 -5.93 3.24
N CYS A 212 13.86 -6.11 2.12
CA CYS A 212 14.43 -6.51 0.83
C CYS A 212 13.96 -5.58 -0.29
N PRO A 213 14.34 -4.29 -0.28
CA PRO A 213 13.88 -3.31 -1.27
C PRO A 213 14.15 -3.80 -2.69
N GLY A 214 13.13 -3.73 -3.53
CA GLY A 214 13.23 -4.05 -4.95
C GLY A 214 13.21 -5.54 -5.33
N ILE A 215 12.96 -6.44 -4.38
CA ILE A 215 12.82 -7.87 -4.69
C ILE A 215 11.36 -8.21 -5.01
N PHE A 216 11.05 -8.39 -6.31
CA PHE A 216 9.69 -8.67 -6.78
C PHE A 216 9.53 -10.10 -7.35
N GLY A 217 10.60 -10.72 -7.82
CA GLY A 217 10.58 -12.04 -8.45
C GLY A 217 11.77 -12.91 -8.05
N ALA A 218 11.74 -14.17 -8.48
CA ALA A 218 12.87 -15.09 -8.27
C ALA A 218 14.13 -14.60 -9.00
N GLY A 219 15.30 -14.78 -8.37
CA GLY A 219 16.58 -14.35 -8.94
C GLY A 219 16.80 -12.84 -8.97
N ALA A 220 16.03 -12.05 -8.21
CA ALA A 220 16.23 -10.62 -8.08
C ALA A 220 17.59 -10.28 -7.44
N TYR A 221 18.19 -9.18 -7.85
CA TYR A 221 19.45 -8.63 -7.35
C TYR A 221 19.43 -7.10 -7.54
N PRO A 222 20.36 -6.32 -6.95
CA PRO A 222 20.36 -4.87 -7.11
C PRO A 222 20.27 -4.44 -8.58
N GLY A 223 19.19 -3.74 -8.94
CA GLY A 223 18.94 -3.29 -10.31
C GLY A 223 18.13 -4.25 -11.20
N TYR A 224 17.85 -5.47 -10.76
CA TYR A 224 16.98 -6.42 -11.45
C TYR A 224 15.86 -6.87 -10.52
N PRO A 225 14.58 -6.58 -10.83
CA PRO A 225 13.46 -6.88 -9.94
C PRO A 225 13.16 -8.37 -9.78
N GLY A 226 13.86 -9.24 -10.52
CA GLY A 226 13.61 -10.68 -10.58
C GLY A 226 12.73 -11.07 -11.75
N LYS A 227 12.50 -12.38 -11.90
CA LYS A 227 11.63 -12.92 -12.95
C LYS A 227 10.17 -12.51 -12.70
N LEU A 228 9.60 -11.72 -13.61
CA LEU A 228 8.21 -11.25 -13.58
C LEU A 228 7.38 -11.90 -14.69
N ILE A 229 6.05 -11.83 -14.53
CA ILE A 229 5.11 -12.15 -15.61
C ILE A 229 5.08 -10.94 -16.54
N VAL A 230 5.20 -11.18 -17.85
CA VAL A 230 5.12 -10.14 -18.88
C VAL A 230 3.86 -10.38 -19.71
N ASP A 231 2.99 -9.39 -19.77
CA ASP A 231 1.80 -9.45 -20.61
C ASP A 231 2.17 -9.44 -22.10
N LYS A 232 1.63 -10.38 -22.87
CA LYS A 232 2.01 -10.55 -24.28
C LYS A 232 1.66 -9.33 -25.15
N THR A 233 0.55 -8.66 -24.84
CA THR A 233 -0.01 -7.55 -25.64
C THR A 233 0.54 -6.21 -25.20
N SER A 234 0.34 -5.85 -23.94
CA SER A 234 0.75 -4.56 -23.37
C SER A 234 2.23 -4.49 -22.99
N LYS A 235 2.93 -5.64 -22.96
CA LYS A 235 4.31 -5.77 -22.44
C LYS A 235 4.48 -5.40 -20.96
N ALA A 236 3.37 -5.14 -20.25
CA ALA A 236 3.39 -4.82 -18.84
C ALA A 236 3.99 -5.95 -18.00
N SER A 237 4.88 -5.61 -17.08
CA SER A 237 5.48 -6.57 -16.15
C SER A 237 4.79 -6.53 -14.79
N TYR A 238 4.49 -7.68 -14.19
CA TYR A 238 3.75 -7.78 -12.92
C TYR A 238 4.01 -9.13 -12.24
N ASN A 239 3.57 -9.29 -10.99
CA ASN A 239 3.69 -10.56 -10.26
C ASN A 239 2.43 -10.95 -9.45
N ALA A 240 1.35 -10.19 -9.55
CA ALA A 240 0.10 -10.48 -8.87
C ALA A 240 -1.11 -10.02 -9.68
N TYR A 241 -2.15 -10.85 -9.71
CA TYR A 241 -3.49 -10.45 -10.14
C TYR A 241 -4.31 -9.95 -8.94
N GLY A 242 -4.98 -8.82 -9.09
CA GLY A 242 -6.00 -8.33 -8.17
C GLY A 242 -7.42 -8.61 -8.68
N ALA A 243 -8.40 -7.97 -8.06
CA ALA A 243 -9.79 -8.10 -8.50
C ALA A 243 -9.98 -7.68 -9.96
N ASN A 244 -10.93 -8.32 -10.63
CA ASN A 244 -11.27 -8.09 -12.05
C ASN A 244 -10.08 -8.25 -13.01
N GLY A 245 -9.09 -9.09 -12.66
CA GLY A 245 -7.94 -9.39 -13.52
C GLY A 245 -6.92 -8.25 -13.62
N LYS A 246 -7.01 -7.24 -12.76
CA LYS A 246 -6.01 -6.17 -12.71
C LYS A 246 -4.64 -6.71 -12.33
N LYS A 247 -3.59 -6.14 -12.90
CA LYS A 247 -2.21 -6.60 -12.76
C LYS A 247 -1.48 -5.65 -11.84
N PHE A 248 -0.75 -6.19 -10.87
CA PHE A 248 -0.03 -5.44 -9.85
C PHE A 248 1.36 -6.04 -9.61
N LEU A 249 2.26 -5.19 -9.12
CA LEU A 249 3.59 -5.58 -8.70
C LEU A 249 3.71 -5.38 -7.19
N LEU A 250 4.04 -6.44 -6.48
CA LEU A 250 4.10 -6.47 -5.02
C LEU A 250 5.45 -7.04 -4.59
N GLN A 251 6.13 -6.34 -3.70
CA GLN A 251 7.43 -6.77 -3.23
C GLN A 251 7.31 -8.05 -2.37
N GLN A 252 8.25 -8.97 -2.53
CA GLN A 252 8.16 -10.30 -1.91
C GLN A 252 8.39 -10.25 -0.40
N PHE A 253 7.69 -11.12 0.32
CA PHE A 253 8.00 -11.42 1.71
C PHE A 253 9.20 -12.37 1.76
N GLY A 254 10.36 -11.93 2.25
CA GLY A 254 11.33 -12.83 2.89
C GLY A 254 12.24 -13.70 2.01
N THR A 255 12.69 -13.25 0.84
CA THR A 255 13.84 -13.89 0.15
C THR A 255 15.20 -13.52 0.77
N CYS A 256 15.30 -12.45 1.55
CA CYS A 256 16.43 -12.17 2.44
C CYS A 256 16.04 -12.49 3.89
N ARG A 257 15.92 -13.78 4.22
CA ARG A 257 16.04 -14.24 5.61
C ARG A 257 17.54 -14.45 5.88
N PRO A 258 18.23 -13.62 6.68
CA PRO A 258 19.50 -14.03 7.26
C PRO A 258 19.17 -15.20 8.20
N ARG A 259 20.00 -16.26 8.17
CA ARG A 259 19.81 -17.49 8.96
C ARG A 259 19.77 -17.29 10.49
N SER A 260 19.89 -16.05 11.02
CA SER A 260 20.00 -15.79 12.46
C SER A 260 19.03 -14.75 13.06
N ALA A 261 18.15 -14.09 12.29
CA ALA A 261 17.25 -13.10 12.87
C ALA A 261 16.01 -13.77 13.51
N ARG A 262 16.09 -13.99 14.82
CA ARG A 262 14.99 -14.46 15.67
C ARG A 262 13.91 -13.36 15.71
N LEU A 263 12.93 -13.44 14.80
CA LEU A 263 11.73 -12.61 14.83
C LEU A 263 10.90 -13.00 16.05
N LEU A 264 11.08 -12.31 17.18
CA LEU A 264 10.30 -12.55 18.39
C LEU A 264 8.84 -12.12 18.16
N PRO A 265 7.84 -12.95 18.53
CA PRO A 265 6.45 -12.51 18.56
C PRO A 265 6.30 -11.41 19.61
N LEU A 266 5.78 -10.25 19.22
CA LEU A 266 5.55 -9.11 20.10
C LEU A 266 4.08 -8.64 20.05
N ASP A 267 3.66 -7.86 21.05
CA ASP A 267 2.25 -7.58 21.41
C ASP A 267 1.43 -6.95 20.27
N LEU A 268 0.48 -7.73 19.72
CA LEU A 268 -0.26 -7.38 18.51
C LEU A 268 -1.72 -7.84 18.60
N LYS A 269 -2.51 -7.21 19.49
CA LYS A 269 -3.95 -7.50 19.60
C LYS A 269 -4.71 -7.02 18.35
N PHE A 270 -4.85 -7.87 17.34
CA PHE A 270 -5.83 -7.68 16.26
C PHE A 270 -6.82 -8.82 16.26
N THR A 271 -7.90 -8.69 17.04
CA THR A 271 -8.98 -9.68 17.03
C THR A 271 -10.00 -9.40 15.92
N GLY A 272 -9.73 -9.91 14.71
CA GLY A 272 -10.74 -10.07 13.66
C GLY A 272 -11.73 -11.17 14.05
N ARG A 273 -13.03 -10.88 13.88
CA ARG A 273 -14.15 -11.82 14.01
C ARG A 273 -14.59 -12.12 12.58
N ASP A 274 -14.39 -13.36 12.13
CA ASP A 274 -14.95 -13.86 10.89
C ASP A 274 -16.47 -13.73 10.97
N SER A 275 -17.06 -13.00 10.03
CA SER A 275 -18.51 -12.96 9.87
C SER A 275 -18.88 -14.08 8.92
N LYS A 276 -19.73 -15.00 9.40
CA LYS A 276 -20.34 -16.10 8.66
C LYS A 276 -21.03 -15.62 7.38
#